data_AF-A0A6N3EHV2-F1
#
_entry.id   AF-A0A6N3EHV2-F1
#
_cell.length_a   1.000
_cell.length_b   1.000
_cell.length_c   1.000
_cell.angle_alpha   90.00
_cell.angle_beta   90.00
_cell.angle_gamma   90.00
#
_symmetry.space_group_name_H-M   'P 1'
#
loop_
_entity.id
_entity.type
_entity.pdbx_description
1 polymer ?
#
loop_
_entity_poly.entity_id
_entity_poly.type
_entity_poly.pdbx_seq_one_letter_code
_entity_poly.pdbx_strand_id
1 'polypeptide(L)' 'MFSGFLRKEREKRGISQERLCRGVCAVSALSRYENGERIPDRLLMNTLIERLGKSSDKLVTMISCQEYAYFE' A
#
# COMPACT_ATOMS: atom_id res chain seq x y z
N MET A 1 0.63 5.03 8.88
CA MET A 1 2.08 4.74 8.67
C MET A 1 2.32 4.03 7.34
N PHE A 2 1.33 3.26 6.89
CA PHE A 2 1.34 2.56 5.61
C PHE A 2 1.60 3.46 4.38
N SER A 3 0.94 4.62 4.28
CA SER A 3 1.04 5.54 3.13
C SER A 3 2.48 5.97 2.82
N GLY A 4 3.20 6.43 3.84
CA GLY A 4 4.60 6.85 3.72
C GLY A 4 5.55 5.70 3.37
N PHE A 5 5.30 4.50 3.92
CA PHE A 5 6.05 3.30 3.56
C PHE A 5 5.83 2.93 2.09
N LEU A 6 4.56 2.87 1.65
CA LEU A 6 4.17 2.50 0.29
C LEU A 6 4.86 3.38 -0.74
N ARG A 7 4.76 4.70 -0.56
CA ARG A 7 5.39 5.69 -1.44
C ARG A 7 6.91 5.54 -1.47
N LYS A 8 7.54 5.48 -0.29
CA LYS A 8 9.00 5.40 -0.17
C LYS A 8 9.56 4.13 -0.81
N GLU A 9 8.92 2.98 -0.59
CA GLU A 9 9.38 1.72 -1.17
C GLU A 9 9.14 1.69 -2.70
N ARG A 10 8.03 2.27 -3.18
CA ARG A 10 7.78 2.42 -4.62
C ARG A 10 8.87 3.27 -5.28
N GLU A 11 9.16 4.45 -4.73
CA GLU A 11 10.17 5.38 -5.25
C GLU A 11 11.57 4.76 -5.20
N LYS A 12 11.93 4.09 -4.09
CA LYS A 12 13.20 3.36 -3.95
C LYS A 12 13.42 2.32 -5.05
N ARG A 13 12.34 1.73 -5.58
CA ARG A 13 12.37 0.73 -6.66
C ARG A 13 12.22 1.32 -8.05
N GLY A 14 12.01 2.64 -8.18
CA GLY A 14 11.77 3.28 -9.47
C GLY A 14 10.48 2.80 -10.17
N ILE A 15 9.48 2.35 -9.40
CA ILE A 15 8.21 1.89 -9.96
C ILE A 15 7.26 3.09 -10.09
N SER A 16 6.62 3.26 -11.25
CA SER A 16 5.60 4.31 -11.42
C SER A 16 4.29 3.93 -10.73
N GLN A 17 3.44 4.90 -10.41
CA GLN A 17 2.13 4.61 -9.82
C GLN A 17 1.28 3.77 -10.77
N GLU A 18 1.30 4.07 -12.07
CA GLU A 18 0.61 3.32 -13.13
C GLU A 18 1.04 1.86 -13.16
N ARG A 19 2.32 1.59 -12.98
CA ARG A 19 2.86 0.22 -12.96
C ARG A 19 2.43 -0.52 -11.69
N LEU A 20 2.48 0.15 -10.54
CA LEU A 20 2.13 -0.45 -9.26
C LEU A 20 0.63 -0.79 -9.18
N CYS A 21 -0.26 0.11 -9.62
CA CYS A 21 -1.71 -0.06 -9.52
C CYS A 21 -2.36 -0.82 -10.69
N ARG A 22 -1.60 -1.17 -11.74
CA ARG A 22 -2.14 -1.78 -12.97
C ARG A 22 -3.03 -2.99 -12.68
N GLY A 23 -4.30 -2.90 -13.05
CA GLY A 23 -5.26 -4.00 -12.89
C GLY A 23 -5.71 -4.27 -11.44
N VAL A 24 -5.37 -3.40 -10.47
CA VAL A 24 -5.82 -3.55 -9.07
C VAL A 24 -6.53 -2.31 -8.55
N CYS A 25 -6.14 -1.10 -8.97
CA CYS A 25 -6.88 0.12 -8.70
C CYS A 25 -6.53 1.24 -9.68
N ALA A 26 -7.30 2.34 -9.65
CA ALA A 26 -6.99 3.53 -10.41
C ALA A 26 -5.73 4.24 -9.88
N VAL A 27 -4.98 4.92 -10.76
CA VAL A 27 -3.79 5.70 -10.38
C VAL A 27 -4.13 6.76 -9.34
N SER A 28 -5.27 7.43 -9.49
CA SER A 28 -5.77 8.41 -8.52
C SER A 28 -6.05 7.79 -7.16
N ALA A 29 -6.55 6.55 -7.11
CA ALA A 29 -6.74 5.84 -5.85
C ALA A 29 -5.40 5.52 -5.19
N LEU A 30 -4.41 5.04 -5.96
CA LEU A 30 -3.06 4.81 -5.45
C LEU A 30 -2.42 6.09 -4.90
N SER A 31 -2.56 7.22 -5.59
CA SER A 31 -2.04 8.50 -5.08
C SER A 31 -2.67 8.88 -3.75
N ARG A 32 -3.99 8.69 -3.57
CA ARG A 32 -4.65 8.94 -2.27
C ARG A 32 -4.12 8.02 -1.18
N TYR A 33 -3.84 6.75 -1.49
CA TYR A 33 -3.23 5.82 -0.55
C TYR A 33 -1.80 6.24 -0.15
N GLU A 34 -0.98 6.66 -1.11
CA GLU A 34 0.39 7.14 -0.86
C GLU A 34 0.44 8.45 -0.06
N ASN A 35 -0.59 9.28 -0.17
CA ASN A 35 -0.72 10.52 0.60
C ASN A 35 -1.44 10.33 1.96
N GLY A 36 -1.98 9.14 2.24
CA GLY A 36 -2.75 8.89 3.47
C GLY A 36 -4.15 9.51 3.48
N GLU A 37 -4.64 9.97 2.33
CA GLU A 37 -6.00 10.52 2.15
C GLU A 37 -7.06 9.40 2.18
N ARG A 38 -6.65 8.17 1.88
CA ARG A 38 -7.51 6.98 1.92
C ARG A 38 -6.69 5.78 2.40
N ILE A 39 -7.37 4.80 2.99
CA ILE A 39 -6.80 3.48 3.34
C ILE A 39 -7.32 2.45 2.33
N PRO A 40 -6.44 1.63 1.70
CA PRO A 40 -6.88 0.52 0.87
C PRO A 40 -7.40 -0.64 1.75
N ASP A 41 -8.31 -1.45 1.22
CA ASP A 41 -8.69 -2.70 1.88
C ASP A 41 -7.50 -3.68 1.99
N ARG A 42 -7.64 -4.69 2.85
CA ARG A 42 -6.60 -5.69 3.12
C ARG A 42 -6.08 -6.38 1.86
N LEU A 43 -6.96 -6.74 0.92
CA LEU A 43 -6.57 -7.48 -0.28
C LEU A 43 -5.73 -6.59 -1.20
N LEU A 44 -6.19 -5.36 -1.42
CA LEU A 44 -5.47 -4.38 -2.23
C LEU A 44 -4.14 -3.99 -1.58
N MET A 45 -4.13 -3.83 -0.25
CA MET A 45 -2.92 -3.54 0.52
C MET A 45 -1.86 -4.62 0.34
N ASN A 46 -2.23 -5.89 0.54
CA ASN A 46 -1.34 -7.04 0.33
C ASN A 46 -0.82 -7.08 -1.11
N THR A 47 -1.71 -6.93 -2.09
CA THR A 47 -1.34 -6.96 -3.51
C THR A 47 -0.32 -5.89 -3.87
N LEU A 48 -0.49 -4.66 -3.37
CA LEU A 48 0.45 -3.57 -3.61
C LEU A 48 1.83 -3.88 -3.01
N ILE A 49 1.88 -4.46 -1.82
CA ILE A 49 3.13 -4.80 -1.13
C ILE A 49 3.86 -5.98 -1.76
N GLU A 50 3.13 -7.00 -2.21
CA GLU A 50 3.69 -8.11 -2.97
C GLU A 50 4.30 -7.63 -4.30
N ARG A 51 3.65 -6.69 -4.99
CA ARG A 51 4.20 -6.05 -6.21
C ARG A 51 5.44 -5.22 -5.93
N LEU A 52 5.56 -4.68 -4.73
CA LEU A 52 6.80 -4.10 -4.22
C LEU A 52 7.77 -5.15 -3.69
N GLY A 53 7.60 -6.44 -4.01
CA GLY A 53 8.52 -7.52 -3.65
C GLY A 53 8.75 -7.63 -2.14
N LYS A 54 7.70 -7.38 -1.34
CA LYS A 54 7.70 -7.57 0.11
C LYS A 54 6.68 -8.67 0.45
N SER A 55 6.97 -9.44 1.49
CA SER A 55 5.99 -10.38 2.05
C SER A 55 4.92 -9.60 2.81
N SER A 56 3.66 -9.92 2.54
CA SER A 56 2.48 -9.43 3.25
C SER A 56 2.45 -9.87 4.73
N ASP A 57 3.19 -10.91 5.12
CA ASP A 57 3.21 -11.39 6.51
C ASP A 57 3.84 -10.37 7.47
N LYS A 58 4.65 -9.45 6.93
CA LYS A 58 5.27 -8.34 7.67
C LYS A 58 4.41 -7.07 7.70
N LEU A 59 3.22 -7.06 7.10
CA LEU A 59 2.32 -5.90 7.16
C LEU A 59 1.72 -5.71 8.55
N VAL A 60 1.33 -6.81 9.20
CA VAL A 60 0.68 -6.80 10.52
C VAL A 60 1.55 -6.08 11.57
N THR A 61 2.88 -6.08 11.40
CA THR A 61 3.81 -5.40 12.29
C THR A 61 4.10 -3.94 11.93
N MET A 62 3.80 -3.50 10.70
CA MET A 62 4.00 -2.11 10.25
C MET A 62 2.77 -1.22 10.46
N ILE A 63 1.61 -1.85 10.55
CA ILE A 63 0.29 -1.24 10.76
C ILE A 63 0.12 -1.06 12.27
N SER A 64 0.06 0.17 12.79
CA SER A 64 -0.23 0.38 14.23
C SER A 64 -1.68 -0.01 14.55
N CYS A 65 -1.98 -0.22 15.83
CA CYS A 65 -3.31 -0.60 16.34
C CYS A 65 -4.49 0.26 15.80
N GLN A 66 -4.25 1.48 15.30
CA GLN A 66 -5.27 2.32 14.66
C GLN A 66 -5.71 1.84 13.27
N GLU A 67 -4.82 1.19 12.52
CA GLU A 67 -5.17 0.60 11.21
C GLU A 67 -5.66 -0.87 11.38
N TYR A 68 -5.32 -1.55 12.49
CA TYR A 68 -5.81 -2.90 12.84
C TYR A 68 -7.32 -2.93 13.19
N ALA A 69 -7.89 -1.82 13.64
CA ALA A 69 -9.33 -1.72 13.94
C ALA A 69 -10.25 -1.93 12.71
N TYR A 70 -9.70 -1.93 11.49
CA TYR A 70 -10.41 -2.24 10.24
C TYR A 70 -10.19 -3.69 9.76
N PHE A 71 -9.48 -4.51 10.54
CA PHE A 71 -9.21 -5.92 10.25
C PHE A 71 -10.17 -6.88 10.97
N GLU A 72 -11.18 -6.37 11.67
CA GLU A 72 -12.38 -7.09 12.16
C GLU A 72 -13.65 -6.58 11.46
#